data_AF-A0A9D5JNR5-F1
#
_entry.id   AF-A0A9D5JNR5-F1
#
_cell.length_a   1.000
_cell.length_b   1.000
_cell.length_c   1.000
_cell.angle_alpha   90.00
_cell.angle_beta   90.00
_cell.angle_gamma   90.00
#
_symmetry.space_group_name_H-M   'P 1'
#
loop_
_entity.id
_entity.type
_entity.pdbx_description
1 polymer ?
#
loop_
_entity_poly.entity_id
_entity_poly.type
_entity_poly.pdbx_seq_one_letter_code
_entity_poly.pdbx_strand_id
1 'polypeptide(L)'
;MEIISAILPVIFIVVIFFFVVRIATVILKMTGMDEETARFQSISAFTGTGFTTREAETVIQDRIRRKTITILMILGKVGIVSVIGSLFFSFG
;
A
#
# COMPACT_ATOMS: atom_id res chain seq x y z
N MET A 1 -19.00 -25.20 -0.67
CA MET A 1 -18.43 -24.66 -1.92
C MET A 1 -18.52 -23.14 -1.96
N GLU A 2 -19.68 -22.54 -1.66
CA GLU A 2 -19.88 -21.07 -1.73
C GLU A 2 -18.97 -20.24 -0.80
N ILE A 3 -18.76 -20.70 0.44
CA ILE A 3 -17.87 -20.01 1.40
C ILE A 3 -16.42 -19.98 0.87
N ILE A 4 -15.96 -21.06 0.25
CA ILE A 4 -14.59 -21.17 -0.27
C ILE A 4 -14.39 -20.18 -1.43
N SER A 5 -15.37 -20.04 -2.32
CA SER A 5 -15.32 -19.05 -3.42
C SER A 5 -15.31 -17.60 -2.93
N ALA A 6 -15.89 -17.30 -1.75
CA ALA A 6 -15.86 -15.96 -1.18
C ALA A 6 -14.55 -15.66 -0.44
N ILE A 7 -13.97 -16.64 0.25
CA ILE A 7 -12.77 -16.44 1.08
C ILE A 7 -11.49 -16.40 0.24
N LEU A 8 -11.39 -17.24 -0.79
CA LEU A 8 -10.15 -17.39 -1.56
C LEU A 8 -9.66 -16.06 -2.20
N PRO A 9 -10.53 -15.24 -2.84
CA PRO A 9 -10.11 -13.95 -3.38
C PRO A 9 -9.65 -12.97 -2.30
N VAL A 10 -10.30 -12.98 -1.13
CA VAL A 10 -9.96 -12.08 -0.02
C VAL A 10 -8.55 -12.40 0.50
N ILE A 11 -8.26 -13.68 0.74
CA ILE A 11 -6.91 -14.13 1.15
C ILE A 11 -5.88 -13.73 0.09
N PHE A 12 -6.20 -13.96 -1.18
CA PHE A 12 -5.31 -13.61 -2.28
C PHE A 12 -4.99 -12.10 -2.33
N ILE A 13 -5.99 -11.24 -2.13
CA ILE A 13 -5.80 -9.77 -2.05
C ILE A 13 -4.90 -9.40 -0.86
N VAL A 14 -5.13 -9.98 0.31
CA VAL A 14 -4.31 -9.71 1.51
C VAL A 14 -2.85 -10.11 1.28
N VAL A 15 -2.61 -11.26 0.64
CA VAL A 15 -1.27 -11.71 0.26
C VAL A 15 -0.61 -10.70 -0.69
N ILE A 16 -1.32 -10.27 -1.74
CA ILE A 16 -0.81 -9.24 -2.67
C ILE A 16 -0.44 -7.96 -1.93
N PHE A 17 -1.30 -7.48 -1.02
CA PHE A 17 -1.04 -6.26 -0.26
C PHE A 17 0.23 -6.38 0.59
N PHE A 18 0.44 -7.54 1.23
CA PHE A 18 1.66 -7.81 1.97
C PHE A 18 2.91 -7.76 1.06
N PHE A 19 2.84 -8.35 -0.14
CA PHE A 19 3.93 -8.28 -1.12
C PHE A 19 4.22 -6.84 -1.57
N VAL A 20 3.19 -6.04 -1.87
CA VAL A 20 3.34 -4.63 -2.27
C VAL A 20 4.07 -3.83 -1.18
N VAL A 21 3.64 -3.97 0.07
CA VAL A 21 4.28 -3.30 1.22
C VAL A 21 5.73 -3.78 1.40
N ARG A 22 5.99 -5.08 1.25
CA ARG A 22 7.34 -5.64 1.39
C ARG A 22 8.29 -5.12 0.31
N ILE A 23 7.85 -5.06 -0.94
CA ILE A 23 8.64 -4.52 -2.06
C ILE A 23 8.98 -3.06 -1.80
N ALA A 24 7.99 -2.24 -1.42
CA ALA A 24 8.23 -0.84 -1.12
C ALA A 24 9.19 -0.64 0.08
N THR A 25 9.08 -1.49 1.10
CA THR A 25 10.01 -1.48 2.25
C THR A 25 11.45 -1.70 1.77
N VAL A 26 11.67 -2.68 0.90
CA VAL A 26 13.00 -2.95 0.34
C VAL A 26 13.51 -1.76 -0.48
N ILE A 27 12.66 -1.16 -1.32
CA ILE A 27 13.02 0.02 -2.11
C ILE A 27 13.43 1.18 -1.19
N LEU A 28 12.65 1.48 -0.15
CA LEU A 28 12.98 2.54 0.81
C LEU A 28 14.30 2.26 1.55
N LYS A 29 14.56 1.02 1.94
CA LYS A 29 15.84 0.64 2.54
C LYS A 29 17.03 0.86 1.60
N MET A 30 16.87 0.57 0.30
CA MET A 30 17.92 0.80 -0.69
C MET A 30 18.26 2.29 -0.83
N THR A 31 17.37 3.20 -0.41
CA THR A 31 17.66 4.64 -0.35
C THR A 31 18.37 5.07 0.95
N GLY A 32 18.71 4.14 1.84
CA GLY A 32 19.41 4.42 3.10
C GLY A 32 18.51 4.61 4.33
N MET A 33 17.22 4.28 4.23
CA MET A 33 16.31 4.26 5.38
C MET A 33 16.54 2.98 6.21
N ASP A 34 16.45 3.06 7.54
CA ASP A 34 16.52 1.87 8.38
C ASP A 34 15.29 0.96 8.16
N GLU A 35 15.41 -0.33 8.49
CA GLU A 35 14.34 -1.33 8.24
C GLU A 35 13.03 -0.95 8.95
N GLU A 36 13.10 -0.46 10.18
CA GLU A 36 11.91 -0.19 10.99
C GLU A 36 11.12 0.98 10.41
N THR A 37 11.81 2.09 10.13
CA THR A 37 11.24 3.26 9.48
C THR A 37 10.74 2.92 8.08
N ALA A 38 11.51 2.20 7.27
CA ALA A 38 11.10 1.83 5.92
C ALA A 38 9.82 0.97 5.93
N ARG A 39 9.72 0.03 6.87
CA ARG A 39 8.54 -0.82 7.03
C ARG A 39 7.34 -0.01 7.50
N PHE A 40 7.53 0.83 8.52
CA PHE A 40 6.46 1.66 9.07
C PHE A 40 5.92 2.65 8.04
N GLN A 41 6.80 3.35 7.32
CA GLN A 41 6.41 4.31 6.28
C GLN A 41 5.73 3.61 5.09
N SER A 42 6.18 2.42 4.70
CA SER A 42 5.51 1.64 3.64
C SER A 42 4.09 1.24 4.04
N ILE A 43 3.89 0.77 5.27
CA ILE A 43 2.57 0.40 5.78
C ILE A 43 1.69 1.65 5.86
N SER A 44 2.18 2.70 6.52
CA SER A 44 1.43 3.95 6.73
C SER A 44 1.01 4.61 5.42
N ALA A 45 1.89 4.60 4.41
CA ALA A 45 1.58 5.10 3.08
C ALA A 45 0.56 4.21 2.36
N PHE A 46 0.69 2.88 2.43
CA PHE A 46 -0.23 1.94 1.81
C PHE A 46 -1.63 1.99 2.43
N THR A 47 -1.73 2.14 3.76
CA THR A 47 -3.03 2.30 4.43
C THR A 47 -3.60 3.72 4.32
N GLY A 48 -2.78 4.68 3.89
CA GLY A 48 -3.14 6.10 3.82
C GLY A 48 -3.31 6.74 5.20
N THR A 49 -2.71 6.15 6.25
CA THR A 49 -2.81 6.68 7.62
C THR A 49 -2.04 7.99 7.74
N GLY A 50 -0.75 7.98 7.41
CA GLY A 50 0.13 9.14 7.52
C GLY A 50 0.40 9.57 8.97
N PHE A 51 1.66 9.80 9.33
CA PHE A 51 2.02 10.39 10.61
C PHE A 51 3.02 11.52 10.37
N THR A 52 2.88 12.61 11.13
CA THR A 52 3.86 13.71 11.11
C THR A 52 5.03 13.33 12.01
N THR A 53 6.04 12.66 11.42
CA THR A 53 7.28 12.31 12.11
C THR A 53 8.49 12.90 11.37
N ARG A 54 9.62 13.05 12.07
CA ARG A 54 10.85 13.56 11.45
C ARG A 54 11.33 12.67 10.31
N GLU A 55 11.10 11.37 10.44
CA GLU A 55 11.42 10.37 9.43
C GLU A 55 10.55 10.55 8.18
N ALA A 56 9.27 10.91 8.34
CA ALA A 56 8.38 11.21 7.21
C ALA A 56 8.86 12.44 6.42
N GLU A 57 9.48 13.43 7.07
CA GLU A 57 10.10 14.57 6.37
C GLU A 57 11.29 14.14 5.48
N THR A 58 11.99 13.06 5.82
CA THR A 58 13.09 12.56 4.97
C THR A 58 12.59 11.93 3.66
N VAL A 59 11.30 11.60 3.57
CA VAL A 59 10.70 11.05 2.34
C VAL A 59 10.68 12.10 1.23
N ILE A 60 10.37 13.36 1.56
CA ILE A 60 10.28 14.42 0.54
C ILE A 60 11.64 14.85 0.00
N GLN A 61 12.71 14.59 0.75
CA GLN A 61 14.08 14.96 0.41
C GLN A 61 14.68 14.08 -0.71
N ASP A 62 14.18 12.86 -0.88
CA ASP A 62 14.65 11.91 -1.90
C ASP A 62 13.56 11.61 -2.95
N ARG A 63 13.93 11.69 -4.23
CA ARG A 63 12.98 11.49 -5.34
C ARG A 63 12.43 10.07 -5.41
N ILE A 64 13.23 9.04 -5.10
CA ILE A 64 12.84 7.63 -5.12
C ILE A 64 11.90 7.35 -3.95
N ARG A 65 12.22 7.83 -2.75
CA ARG A 65 11.35 7.71 -1.57
C ARG A 65 9.99 8.35 -1.82
N ARG A 66 9.98 9.60 -2.30
CA ARG A 66 8.75 10.32 -2.63
C ARG A 66 7.90 9.56 -3.66
N LYS A 67 8.49 9.09 -4.76
CA LYS A 67 7.77 8.33 -5.79
C LYS A 67 7.19 7.02 -5.24
N THR A 68 7.96 6.31 -4.42
CA THR A 68 7.52 5.03 -3.80
C THR A 68 6.33 5.26 -2.89
N ILE A 69 6.40 6.25 -2.00
CA ILE A 69 5.34 6.59 -1.05
C ILE A 69 4.08 7.07 -1.78
N THR A 70 4.20 7.91 -2.81
CA THR A 70 3.05 8.34 -3.62
C THR A 70 2.35 7.16 -4.32
N ILE A 71 3.12 6.22 -4.88
CA ILE A 71 2.55 5.02 -5.51
C ILE A 71 1.79 4.18 -4.48
N LEU A 72 2.37 3.98 -3.28
CA LEU A 72 1.69 3.24 -2.20
C LEU A 72 0.36 3.88 -1.78
N MET A 73 0.34 5.21 -1.62
CA MET A 73 -0.88 5.95 -1.25
C MET A 73 -2.02 5.78 -2.26
N ILE A 74 -1.69 5.66 -3.55
CA ILE A 74 -2.67 5.42 -4.61
C ILE A 74 -3.10 3.95 -4.61
N LEU A 75 -2.15 3.02 -4.55
CA LEU A 75 -2.42 1.58 -4.56
C LEU A 75 -3.31 1.13 -3.39
N GLY A 76 -3.11 1.72 -2.21
CA GLY A 76 -3.94 1.47 -1.03
C GLY A 76 -5.44 1.69 -1.25
N LYS A 77 -5.82 2.58 -2.17
CA LYS A 77 -7.21 2.93 -2.46
C LYS A 77 -7.84 2.06 -3.56
N VAL A 78 -7.06 1.23 -4.26
CA VAL A 78 -7.53 0.44 -5.42
C VAL A 78 -8.71 -0.48 -5.05
N GLY A 79 -8.68 -1.10 -3.87
CA GLY A 79 -9.77 -1.98 -3.43
C GLY A 79 -11.13 -1.26 -3.36
N ILE A 80 -11.14 -0.02 -2.84
CA ILE A 80 -12.36 0.80 -2.75
C ILE A 80 -12.85 1.16 -4.15
N VAL A 81 -11.94 1.56 -5.04
CA VAL A 81 -12.26 1.92 -6.43
C VAL A 81 -12.88 0.72 -7.17
N SER A 82 -12.36 -0.49 -6.97
CA SER A 82 -12.90 -1.71 -7.59
C SER A 82 -14.32 -2.04 -7.11
N VAL A 83 -14.61 -1.88 -5.82
CA VAL A 83 -15.96 -2.09 -5.27
C VAL A 83 -16.94 -1.09 -5.87
N ILE A 84 -16.56 0.19 -5.90
CA ILE A 84 -17.39 1.25 -6.49
C ILE A 84 -17.65 0.95 -7.97
N GLY A 85 -16.62 0.62 -8.75
CA GLY A 85 -16.76 0.27 -10.16
C GLY A 85 -17.69 -0.92 -10.37
N SER A 86 -17.56 -1.96 -9.55
CA SER A 86 -18.42 -3.15 -9.61
C SER A 86 -19.88 -2.82 -9.33
N LEU A 87 -20.15 -1.93 -8.38
CA LEU A 87 -21.52 -1.45 -8.11
C LEU A 87 -22.10 -0.69 -9.30
N PHE A 88 -21.32 0.22 -9.91
CA PHE A 88 -21.76 0.93 -11.11
C PHE A 88 -22.12 -0.04 -12.25
N PHE A 89 -21.29 -1.05 -12.52
CA PHE A 89 -21.59 -2.06 -13.55
C PHE A 89 -22.77 -2.97 -13.18
N SER A 90 -23.07 -3.15 -11.90
CA SER A 90 -24.18 -4.00 -11.45
C SER A 90 -25.55 -3.33 -11.59
N PHE A 91 -25.61 -1.99 -11.56
CA PHE A 91 -26.86 -1.22 -11.61
C PHE A 91 -27.01 -0.35 -12.87
N GLY A 92 -25.94 -0.23 -13.67
CA GLY A 92 -25.90 0.51 -14.93
C GLY A 92 -26.28 -0.31 -16.15
#